data_AF-A0A521WM81-F1
#
_entry.id   AF-A0A521WM81-F1
#
_cell.length_a   1.000
_cell.length_b   1.000
_cell.length_c   1.000
_cell.angle_alpha   90.00
_cell.angle_beta   90.00
_cell.angle_gamma   90.00
#
_symmetry.space_group_name_H-M   'P 1'
#
loop_
_entity.id
_entity.type
_entity.pdbx_description
1 polymer ?
#
loop_
_entity_poly.entity_id
_entity_poly.type
_entity_poly.pdbx_seq_one_letter_code
_entity_poly.pdbx_strand_id
1 'polypeptide(L)' 'STDDAGWERTVEFEFQRGSPLRLPMWQTVLQVMLHGIQHRAEAAVLLTRAGRSPGNMDYILWLLGRA' A
#
# COMPACT_ATOMS: atom_id res chain seq x y z
N SER A 1 -8.27 -16.21 7.23
CA SER A 1 -9.72 -15.96 7.23
C SER A 1 -9.96 -14.49 6.97
N THR A 2 -11.03 -14.13 6.26
CA THR A 2 -11.46 -12.74 6.02
C THR A 2 -12.68 -12.37 6.87
N ASP A 3 -13.00 -13.21 7.86
CA ASP A 3 -13.93 -12.87 8.95
C ASP A 3 -13.35 -11.82 9.89
N ASP A 4 -14.17 -11.29 10.77
CA ASP A 4 -13.79 -10.26 11.73
C ASP A 4 -12.62 -10.71 12.61
N ALA A 5 -12.65 -11.96 13.09
CA ALA A 5 -11.56 -12.53 13.87
C ALA A 5 -10.22 -12.56 13.10
N GLY A 6 -10.27 -12.83 11.81
CA GLY A 6 -9.11 -12.82 10.91
C GLY A 6 -8.50 -11.43 10.73
N TRP A 7 -9.32 -10.38 10.76
CA TRP A 7 -8.89 -8.98 10.66
C TRP A 7 -8.34 -8.43 11.97
N GLU A 8 -8.86 -8.89 13.11
CA GLU A 8 -8.39 -8.51 14.45
C GLU A 8 -7.14 -9.27 14.90
N ARG A 9 -6.79 -10.38 14.23
CA ARG A 9 -5.57 -11.14 14.53
C ARG A 9 -4.33 -10.24 14.50
N THR A 10 -3.56 -10.25 15.58
CA THR A 10 -2.27 -9.56 15.65
C THR A 10 -1.25 -10.18 14.70
N VAL A 11 -0.60 -9.33 13.91
CA VAL A 11 0.57 -9.63 13.09
C VAL A 11 1.78 -9.00 13.78
N GLU A 12 2.85 -9.77 13.92
CA GLU A 12 4.11 -9.32 14.46
C GLU A 12 5.17 -9.32 13.37
N PHE A 13 5.93 -8.24 13.28
CA PHE A 13 7.03 -8.11 12.34
C PHE A 13 8.18 -7.33 12.97
N GLU A 14 9.39 -7.62 12.51
CA GLU A 14 10.56 -6.88 12.94
C GLU A 14 10.48 -5.46 12.40
N PHE A 15 10.51 -4.48 13.31
CA PHE A 15 10.53 -3.07 12.98
C PHE A 15 11.83 -2.46 13.49
N GLN A 16 12.40 -1.55 12.70
CA GLN A 16 13.60 -0.75 12.97
C GLN A 16 14.50 -1.26 14.11
N ARG A 17 15.62 -1.91 13.75
CA ARG A 17 16.71 -2.26 14.69
C ARG A 17 16.21 -3.05 15.91
N GLY A 18 15.45 -4.13 15.67
CA GLY A 18 15.12 -5.16 16.66
C GLY A 18 13.91 -4.87 17.56
N SER A 19 13.12 -3.81 17.28
CA SER A 19 11.87 -3.58 18.02
C SER A 19 10.71 -4.28 17.32
N PRO A 20 10.10 -5.33 17.87
CA PRO A 20 8.94 -5.95 17.23
C PRO A 20 7.76 -4.96 17.23
N LEU A 21 7.14 -4.76 16.06
CA LEU A 21 5.89 -4.05 15.94
C LEU A 21 4.75 -5.06 15.82
N ARG A 22 3.68 -4.83 16.58
CA ARG A 22 2.51 -5.71 16.68
C ARG A 22 1.26 -4.92 16.36
N LEU A 23 0.59 -5.25 15.26
CA LEU A 23 -0.61 -4.56 14.79
C LEU A 23 -1.69 -5.57 14.37
N PRO A 24 -2.99 -5.25 14.51
CA PRO A 24 -4.04 -6.03 13.85
C PRO A 24 -3.81 -6.15 12.34
N MET A 25 -4.25 -7.26 11.75
CA MET A 25 -4.12 -7.53 10.32
C MET A 25 -4.69 -6.40 9.47
N TRP A 26 -5.84 -5.85 9.85
CA TRP A 26 -6.47 -4.77 9.09
C TRP A 26 -5.62 -3.49 9.05
N GLN A 27 -4.96 -3.13 10.16
CA GLN A 27 -4.06 -1.97 10.21
C GLN A 27 -2.84 -2.17 9.32
N THR A 28 -2.30 -3.40 9.32
CA THR A 28 -1.17 -3.76 8.47
C THR A 28 -1.51 -3.64 6.99
N VAL A 29 -2.67 -4.17 6.58
CA VAL A 29 -3.13 -4.06 5.17
C VAL A 29 -3.42 -2.62 4.79
N LEU A 30 -4.08 -1.85 5.66
CA LEU A 30 -4.36 -0.43 5.43
C LEU A 30 -3.05 0.36 5.23
N GLN A 31 -2.03 0.12 6.08
CA GLN A 31 -0.73 0.77 5.94
C GLN A 31 -0.06 0.46 4.60
N VAL A 32 -0.11 -0.80 4.14
CA VAL A 32 0.44 -1.20 2.83
C VAL A 32 -0.30 -0.49 1.69
N MET A 33 -1.62 -0.41 1.74
CA MET A 33 -2.43 0.30 0.74
C MET A 33 -2.08 1.79 0.69
N LEU A 34 -2.01 2.44 1.85
CA LEU A 34 -1.65 3.86 1.97
C LEU A 34 -0.24 4.14 1.46
N HIS A 35 0.73 3.28 1.79
CA HIS A 35 2.10 3.42 1.29
C HIS A 35 2.18 3.28 -0.23
N GLY A 36 1.40 2.36 -0.82
CA GLY A 36 1.28 2.24 -2.27
C GLY A 36 0.70 3.50 -2.93
N ILE A 37 -0.30 4.14 -2.32
CA ILE A 37 -0.87 5.41 -2.81
C ILE A 37 0.18 6.52 -2.75
N GLN A 38 0.92 6.63 -1.64
CA GLN A 38 1.99 7.62 -1.48
C GLN A 38 3.02 7.50 -2.60
N HIS A 39 3.59 6.32 -2.82
CA HIS A 39 4.60 6.10 -3.85
C HIS A 39 4.10 6.42 -5.26
N ARG A 40 2.85 6.07 -5.56
CA ARG A 40 2.24 6.41 -6.87
C ARG A 40 2.07 7.91 -7.03
N ALA A 41 1.66 8.63 -5.99
CA ALA A 41 1.57 10.09 -6.03
C ALA A 41 2.94 10.75 -6.24
N GLU A 42 3.99 10.24 -5.56
CA GLU A 42 5.36 10.71 -5.74
C GLU A 42 5.85 10.47 -7.18
N ALA A 43 5.61 9.27 -7.73
CA ALA A 43 5.91 8.96 -9.13
C ALA A 43 5.16 9.88 -10.11
N ALA A 44 3.89 10.18 -9.83
CA ALA A 44 3.08 11.10 -10.63
C ALA A 44 3.70 12.50 -10.71
N VAL A 45 4.15 13.02 -9.56
CA VAL A 45 4.81 14.32 -9.46
C VAL A 45 6.12 14.31 -10.26
N LEU A 46 6.93 13.25 -10.15
CA LEU A 46 8.19 13.13 -10.87
C LEU A 46 8.00 13.07 -12.39
N LEU A 47 7.03 12.27 -12.87
CA LEU A 47 6.69 12.19 -14.29
C LEU A 47 6.20 13.54 -14.83
N THR A 48 5.33 14.22 -14.08
CA THR A 48 4.83 15.55 -14.42
C THR A 48 5.97 16.56 -14.54
N ARG A 49 6.91 16.58 -13.57
CA ARG A 49 8.10 17.44 -13.61
C ARG A 49 9.01 17.16 -14.79
N ALA A 50 9.04 15.93 -15.27
CA ALA A 50 9.78 15.52 -16.47
C ALA A 50 9.03 15.80 -17.79
N GLY A 51 7.89 16.52 -17.76
CA GLY A 51 7.07 16.79 -18.94
C GLY A 51 6.38 15.54 -19.50
N ARG A 52 6.22 14.49 -18.69
CA ARG A 52 5.52 13.25 -19.05
C ARG A 52 4.17 13.21 -18.37
N SER A 53 3.17 12.69 -19.08
CA SER A 53 1.90 12.34 -18.45
C SER A 53 2.12 11.14 -17.53
N PRO A 54 1.65 11.18 -16.27
CA PRO A 54 1.69 10.02 -15.40
C PRO A 54 0.69 8.92 -15.80
N GLY A 55 -0.29 9.23 -16.67
CA GLY A 55 -1.30 8.27 -17.12
C GLY A 55 -2.24 7.80 -16.00
N ASN A 56 -2.93 6.70 -16.26
CA ASN A 56 -3.72 6.01 -15.25
C ASN A 56 -2.79 5.21 -14.32
N MET A 57 -2.87 5.46 -13.02
CA MET A 57 -2.05 4.79 -11.99
C MET A 57 -2.91 3.95 -11.03
N ASP A 58 -4.15 3.64 -11.41
CA ASP A 58 -4.99 2.74 -10.64
C ASP A 58 -4.49 1.28 -10.77
N TYR A 59 -4.01 0.73 -9.65
CA TYR A 59 -3.45 -0.61 -9.61
C TYR A 59 -4.50 -1.70 -9.88
N ILE A 60 -5.76 -1.48 -9.46
CA ILE A 60 -6.84 -2.44 -9.69
C ILE A 60 -7.21 -2.46 -11.16
N LEU A 61 -7.29 -1.29 -11.83
CA LEU A 61 -7.52 -1.23 -13.26
C LEU A 61 -6.38 -1.91 -14.04
N TRP A 62 -5.13 -1.74 -13.62
CA TRP A 62 -4.00 -2.44 -14.22
C TRP A 62 -4.10 -3.96 -14.07
N LEU A 63 -4.39 -4.47 -12.87
CA LEU A 63 -4.58 -5.91 -12.63
C LEU A 63 -5.71 -6.50 -13.48
N LEU A 64 -6.74 -5.70 -13.77
CA LEU A 64 -7.90 -6.11 -14.57
C LEU A 64 -7.68 -5.93 -16.09
N GLY A 65 -6.51 -5.45 -16.53
CA GLY A 65 -6.23 -5.18 -17.95
C GLY A 65 -7.06 -4.01 -18.51
N ARG A 66 -7.45 -3.07 -17.66
CA ARG A 66 -8.29 -1.89 -17.98
C ARG A 66 -7.56 -0.55 -17.77
N ALA A 67 -6.24 -0.60 -17.59
CA ALA A 67 -5.40 0.59 -17.44
C ALA A 67 -5.09 1.25 -18.79
#